data_AF-A0A7C5HEY7-F1
#
_entry.id   AF-A0A7C5HEY7-F1
#
_cell.length_a   1.000
_cell.length_b   1.000
_cell.length_c   1.000
_cell.angle_alpha   90.00
_cell.angle_beta   90.00
_cell.angle_gamma   90.00
#
_symmetry.space_group_name_H-M   'P 1'
#
loop_
_entity.id
_entity.type
_entity.pdbx_description
1 polymer ?
#
loop_
_entity_poly.entity_id
_entity_poly.type
_entity_poly.pdbx_seq_one_letter_code
_entity_poly.pdbx_strand_id
1 'polypeptide(L)'
;MILHVDDRIKGASQRAVDEIENIPRETLESTFVSYIETLGGITDEKLIEEEKTKLKSEKKYKIKDATPTYIRTKNLIESSETIEALAKKRELTIGTIATHLLRLKKENPDLDIDKFKPDAEQLEKIRNAVELVKSRSDKEDFTESGDMKLSPIFNALNGEIPYDEIKVALLFL
;
A
#
# COMPACT_ATOMS: atom_id res chain seq x y z
N MET A 1 5.18 -56.93 0.83
CA MET A 1 5.77 -56.23 1.99
C MET A 1 4.95 -54.99 2.41
N ILE A 2 4.35 -54.23 1.47
CA ILE A 2 3.52 -53.05 1.76
C ILE A 2 2.20 -53.39 2.50
N LEU A 3 1.53 -54.49 2.13
CA LEU A 3 0.25 -54.93 2.74
C LEU A 3 0.35 -55.31 4.23
N HIS A 4 1.50 -55.78 4.71
CA HIS A 4 1.67 -56.21 6.11
C HIS A 4 1.85 -55.02 7.07
N VAL A 5 2.28 -53.86 6.55
CA VAL A 5 2.41 -52.63 7.33
C VAL A 5 1.03 -51.96 7.47
N ASP A 6 0.15 -52.12 6.49
CA ASP A 6 -1.19 -51.53 6.45
C ASP A 6 -2.06 -51.97 7.63
N ASP A 7 -2.11 -53.27 7.94
CA ASP A 7 -2.89 -53.79 9.07
C ASP A 7 -2.39 -53.25 10.42
N ARG A 8 -1.07 -53.08 10.57
CA ARG A 8 -0.46 -52.50 11.77
C ARG A 8 -0.80 -51.02 11.91
N ILE A 9 -0.77 -50.26 10.82
CA ILE A 9 -1.14 -48.84 10.81
C ILE A 9 -2.62 -48.68 11.12
N LYS A 10 -3.50 -49.48 10.52
CA LYS A 10 -4.94 -49.48 10.81
C LYS A 10 -5.22 -49.80 12.28
N GLY A 11 -4.57 -50.82 12.82
CA GLY A 11 -4.70 -51.18 14.23
C GLY A 11 -4.12 -50.12 15.19
N ALA A 12 -3.10 -49.36 14.79
CA ALA A 12 -2.61 -48.22 15.56
C ALA A 12 -3.57 -47.01 15.49
N SER A 13 -4.13 -46.75 14.30
CA SER A 13 -5.12 -45.70 14.10
C SER A 13 -6.38 -45.95 14.92
N GLN A 14 -6.90 -47.17 14.92
CA GLN A 14 -8.09 -47.51 15.71
C GLN A 14 -7.83 -47.35 17.21
N ARG A 15 -6.68 -47.83 17.70
CA ARG A 15 -6.29 -47.63 19.11
C ARG A 15 -6.22 -46.16 19.50
N ALA A 16 -5.66 -45.31 18.65
CA ALA A 16 -5.61 -43.88 18.91
C ALA A 16 -7.01 -43.24 18.94
N VAL A 17 -7.94 -43.68 18.09
CA VAL A 17 -9.35 -43.24 18.12
C VAL A 17 -10.01 -43.67 19.43
N ASP A 18 -9.90 -44.94 19.79
CA ASP A 18 -10.49 -45.49 21.01
C ASP A 18 -9.92 -44.79 22.26
N GLU A 19 -8.62 -44.50 22.28
CA GLU A 19 -7.98 -43.74 23.36
C GLU A 19 -8.55 -42.33 23.49
N ILE A 20 -8.77 -41.61 22.39
CA ILE A 20 -9.34 -40.25 22.40
C ILE A 20 -10.81 -40.27 22.83
N GLU A 21 -11.60 -41.25 22.36
CA GLU A 21 -13.02 -41.37 22.71
C GLU A 21 -13.25 -41.69 24.19
N ASN A 22 -12.31 -42.39 24.82
CA ASN A 22 -12.37 -42.75 26.24
C ASN A 22 -11.85 -41.64 27.17
N ILE A 23 -11.23 -40.58 26.65
CA ILE A 23 -10.81 -39.43 27.46
C ILE A 23 -12.03 -38.57 27.79
N PRO A 24 -12.25 -38.21 29.07
CA PRO A 24 -13.31 -37.28 29.44
C PRO A 24 -13.17 -35.96 28.70
N ARG A 25 -14.28 -35.44 28.20
CA ARG A 25 -14.33 -34.21 27.42
C ARG A 25 -13.66 -33.02 28.12
N GLU A 26 -13.84 -32.90 29.44
CA GLU A 26 -13.24 -31.84 30.26
C GLU A 26 -11.70 -31.92 30.28
N THR A 27 -11.16 -33.14 30.40
CA THR A 27 -9.70 -33.38 30.34
C THR A 27 -9.15 -33.08 28.95
N LEU A 28 -9.89 -33.43 27.92
CA LEU A 28 -9.52 -33.15 26.53
C LEU A 28 -9.49 -31.64 26.25
N GLU A 29 -10.52 -30.91 26.68
CA GLU A 29 -10.61 -29.45 26.55
C GLU A 29 -9.48 -28.74 27.30
N SER A 30 -9.18 -29.15 28.53
CA SER A 30 -8.03 -28.61 29.29
C SER A 30 -6.70 -28.88 28.58
N THR A 31 -6.50 -30.07 28.02
CA THR A 31 -5.27 -30.43 27.29
C THR A 31 -5.10 -29.55 26.05
N PHE A 32 -6.18 -29.27 25.32
CA PHE A 32 -6.16 -28.38 24.16
C PHE A 32 -5.83 -26.94 24.54
N VAL A 33 -6.45 -26.42 25.60
CA VAL A 33 -6.19 -25.06 26.09
C VAL A 33 -4.70 -24.91 26.47
N SER A 34 -4.18 -25.82 27.28
CA SER A 34 -2.77 -25.78 27.69
C SER A 34 -1.81 -25.92 26.51
N TYR A 35 -2.14 -26.76 25.52
CA TYR A 35 -1.31 -26.89 24.31
C TYR A 35 -1.28 -25.59 23.50
N ILE A 36 -2.44 -24.94 23.29
CA ILE A 36 -2.52 -23.66 22.59
C ILE A 36 -1.68 -22.61 23.32
N GLU A 37 -1.78 -22.53 24.65
CA GLU A 37 -0.99 -21.61 25.47
C GLU A 37 0.52 -21.89 25.38
N THR A 38 0.95 -23.16 25.34
CA THR A 38 2.39 -23.49 25.20
C THR A 38 2.98 -23.05 23.86
N LEU A 39 2.16 -22.96 22.82
CA LEU A 39 2.53 -22.42 21.51
C LEU A 39 2.50 -20.89 21.48
N GLY A 40 2.16 -20.24 22.60
CA GLY A 40 1.97 -18.80 22.71
C GLY A 40 0.63 -18.31 22.14
N GLY A 41 -0.33 -19.22 21.96
CA GLY A 41 -1.69 -18.89 21.51
C GLY A 41 -2.55 -18.31 22.63
N ILE A 42 -3.61 -17.61 22.23
CA ILE A 42 -4.58 -16.98 23.13
C ILE A 42 -5.87 -17.80 23.07
N THR A 43 -6.39 -18.18 24.24
CA THR A 43 -7.62 -18.98 24.39
C THR A 43 -8.79 -18.18 24.96
N ASP A 44 -8.54 -17.04 25.60
CA ASP A 44 -9.56 -16.14 26.14
C ASP A 44 -10.28 -15.38 25.02
N GLU A 45 -11.61 -15.53 24.95
CA GLU A 45 -12.46 -14.91 23.93
C GLU A 45 -12.36 -13.38 23.88
N LYS A 46 -12.20 -12.70 25.03
CA LYS A 46 -12.09 -11.24 25.09
C LYS A 46 -10.76 -10.79 24.53
N LEU A 47 -9.67 -11.45 24.91
CA LEU A 47 -8.34 -11.14 24.40
C LEU A 47 -8.24 -11.43 22.89
N ILE A 48 -8.90 -12.49 22.42
CA ILE A 48 -9.01 -12.79 20.98
C ILE A 48 -9.73 -11.65 20.24
N GLU A 49 -10.82 -11.12 20.79
CA GLU A 49 -11.56 -10.04 20.14
C GLU A 49 -10.78 -8.71 20.14
N GLU A 50 -10.10 -8.40 21.25
CA GLU A 50 -9.18 -7.27 21.32
C GLU A 50 -8.05 -7.40 20.28
N GLU A 51 -7.43 -8.57 20.17
CA GLU A 51 -6.35 -8.81 19.21
C GLU A 51 -6.84 -8.73 17.76
N LYS A 52 -8.03 -9.25 17.46
CA LYS A 52 -8.68 -9.07 16.15
C LYS A 52 -8.90 -7.59 15.83
N THR A 53 -9.29 -6.76 16.81
CA THR A 53 -9.49 -5.32 16.58
C THR A 53 -8.16 -4.60 16.31
N LYS A 54 -7.08 -4.98 17.00
CA LYS A 54 -5.72 -4.48 16.75
C LYS A 54 -5.23 -4.89 15.36
N LEU A 55 -5.36 -6.15 14.98
CA LEU A 55 -4.95 -6.62 13.64
C LEU A 55 -5.75 -5.99 12.49
N LYS A 56 -6.98 -5.53 12.74
CA LYS A 56 -7.78 -4.78 11.77
C LYS A 56 -7.35 -3.31 11.66
N SER A 57 -6.90 -2.71 12.77
CA SER A 57 -6.48 -1.30 12.82
C SER A 57 -5.02 -1.10 12.40
N GLU A 58 -4.16 -2.07 12.70
CA GLU A 58 -2.83 -2.17 12.11
C GLU A 58 -2.99 -2.44 10.62
N LYS A 59 -2.52 -1.48 9.81
CA LYS A 59 -2.54 -1.57 8.34
C LYS A 59 -2.10 -2.97 7.94
N LYS A 60 -3.03 -3.76 7.35
CA LYS A 60 -2.75 -5.09 6.78
C LYS A 60 -1.33 -5.08 6.24
N TYR A 61 -0.48 -5.98 6.73
CA TYR A 61 0.78 -6.28 6.08
C TYR A 61 0.44 -6.68 4.65
N LYS A 62 0.42 -5.70 3.73
CA LYS A 62 0.24 -5.96 2.32
C LYS A 62 1.47 -6.76 1.98
N ILE A 63 1.27 -8.06 1.72
CA ILE A 63 2.27 -8.92 1.10
C ILE A 63 2.85 -8.06 -0.02
N LYS A 64 4.09 -7.62 0.15
CA LYS A 64 4.76 -6.81 -0.85
C LYS A 64 4.98 -7.75 -2.02
N ASP A 65 4.00 -7.82 -2.92
CA ASP A 65 4.22 -8.16 -4.31
C ASP A 65 5.55 -7.48 -4.69
N ALA A 66 6.56 -8.29 -5.04
CA ALA A 66 7.94 -7.85 -5.19
C ALA A 66 8.11 -6.72 -6.21
N THR A 67 7.09 -6.48 -7.04
CA THR A 67 7.04 -5.39 -8.01
C THR A 67 6.86 -4.04 -7.30
N PRO A 68 7.83 -3.10 -7.44
CA PRO A 68 7.73 -1.75 -6.90
C PRO A 68 6.44 -1.06 -7.35
N THR A 69 5.83 -0.28 -6.46
CA THR A 69 4.47 0.24 -6.69
C THR A 69 4.36 1.18 -7.90
N TYR A 70 5.43 1.90 -8.23
CA TYR A 70 5.51 2.80 -9.39
C TYR A 70 5.61 2.02 -10.72
N ILE A 71 6.22 0.83 -10.73
CA ILE A 71 6.26 -0.06 -11.89
C ILE A 71 4.85 -0.56 -12.22
N ARG A 72 4.02 -0.82 -11.21
CA ARG A 72 2.60 -1.16 -11.45
C ARG A 72 1.82 0.01 -12.03
N THR A 73 2.17 1.24 -11.67
CA THR A 73 1.60 2.43 -12.33
C THR A 73 2.05 2.49 -13.79
N LYS A 74 3.33 2.22 -14.10
CA LYS A 74 3.87 2.17 -15.48
C LYS A 74 3.03 1.27 -16.40
N ASN A 75 2.71 0.06 -15.94
CA ASN A 75 1.95 -0.92 -16.72
C ASN A 75 0.53 -0.47 -17.09
N LEU A 76 -0.01 0.55 -16.42
CA LEU A 76 -1.35 1.06 -16.69
C LEU A 76 -1.34 2.38 -17.45
N ILE A 77 -0.18 2.99 -17.70
CA ILE A 77 -0.06 4.29 -18.38
C ILE A 77 -0.73 4.20 -19.75
N GLU A 78 -0.32 3.27 -20.62
CA GLU A 78 -0.84 3.14 -21.98
C GLU A 78 -2.36 3.01 -22.01
N SER A 79 -2.93 2.16 -21.14
CA SER A 79 -4.37 1.91 -21.08
C SER A 79 -5.21 3.04 -20.47
N SER A 80 -4.58 4.08 -19.91
CA SER A 80 -5.27 5.16 -19.18
C SER A 80 -5.22 6.44 -20.00
N GLU A 81 -6.39 6.97 -20.33
CA GLU A 81 -6.52 8.21 -21.12
C GLU A 81 -6.18 9.43 -20.27
N THR A 82 -6.67 9.49 -19.03
CA THR A 82 -6.47 10.63 -18.12
C THR A 82 -5.79 10.21 -16.82
N ILE A 83 -5.26 11.18 -16.09
CA ILE A 83 -4.59 10.92 -14.81
C ILE A 83 -5.58 10.45 -13.74
N GLU A 84 -6.82 10.92 -13.78
CA GLU A 84 -7.91 10.49 -12.90
C GLU A 84 -8.29 9.03 -13.19
N ALA A 85 -8.33 8.64 -14.46
CA ALA A 85 -8.58 7.26 -14.85
C ALA A 85 -7.45 6.33 -14.34
N LEU A 86 -6.20 6.78 -14.44
CA LEU A 86 -5.04 6.05 -13.91
C LEU A 86 -5.09 5.94 -12.38
N ALA A 87 -5.42 7.02 -11.68
CA ALA A 87 -5.58 7.07 -10.23
C ALA A 87 -6.67 6.12 -9.75
N LYS A 88 -7.83 6.12 -10.44
CA LYS A 88 -8.95 5.22 -10.15
C LYS A 88 -8.57 3.74 -10.36
N LYS A 89 -7.94 3.40 -11.48
CA LYS A 89 -7.49 2.02 -11.76
C LYS A 89 -6.46 1.51 -10.75
N ARG A 90 -5.62 2.42 -10.22
CA ARG A 90 -4.61 2.09 -9.21
C ARG A 90 -5.14 2.11 -7.79
N GLU A 91 -6.35 2.63 -7.56
CA GLU A 91 -6.90 2.92 -6.23
C GLU A 91 -5.95 3.81 -5.39
N LEU A 92 -5.36 4.83 -6.04
CA LEU A 92 -4.42 5.78 -5.43
C LEU A 92 -4.89 7.22 -5.65
N THR A 93 -4.38 8.15 -4.85
CA THR A 93 -4.63 9.58 -5.08
C THR A 93 -3.85 10.09 -6.30
N ILE A 94 -4.34 11.16 -6.93
CA ILE A 94 -3.67 11.81 -8.08
C ILE A 94 -2.28 12.26 -7.66
N GLY A 95 -2.12 12.88 -6.49
CA GLY A 95 -0.82 13.28 -5.97
C GLY A 95 0.17 12.12 -5.75
N THR A 96 -0.31 10.89 -5.51
CA THR A 96 0.55 9.70 -5.43
C THR A 96 0.96 9.22 -6.82
N ILE A 97 0.02 9.22 -7.77
CA ILE A 97 0.32 8.91 -9.18
C ILE A 97 1.33 9.90 -9.75
N ALA A 98 1.20 11.20 -9.49
CA ALA A 98 2.16 12.21 -9.90
C ALA A 98 3.58 11.92 -9.38
N THR A 99 3.73 11.49 -8.11
CA THR A 99 5.04 11.06 -7.58
C THR A 99 5.61 9.86 -8.34
N HIS A 100 4.76 8.88 -8.69
CA HIS A 100 5.21 7.73 -9.47
C HIS A 100 5.63 8.13 -10.87
N LEU A 101 4.87 9.00 -11.54
CA LEU A 101 5.20 9.51 -12.87
C LEU A 101 6.51 10.32 -12.86
N LEU A 102 6.73 11.16 -11.83
CA LEU A 102 8.00 11.88 -11.66
C LEU A 102 9.18 10.92 -11.59
N ARG A 103 9.06 9.88 -10.76
CA ARG A 103 10.11 8.87 -10.62
C ARG A 103 10.33 8.11 -11.92
N LEU A 104 9.25 7.71 -12.60
CA LEU A 104 9.33 7.00 -13.88
C LEU A 104 10.01 7.84 -14.96
N LYS A 105 9.74 9.14 -15.01
CA LYS A 105 10.36 10.07 -15.96
C LYS A 105 11.84 10.35 -15.64
N LYS A 106 12.22 10.35 -14.35
CA LYS A 106 13.63 10.40 -13.94
C LYS A 106 14.39 9.13 -14.34
N GLU A 107 13.76 7.96 -14.23
CA GLU A 107 14.36 6.66 -14.62
C GLU A 107 14.33 6.44 -16.15
N ASN A 108 13.33 6.97 -16.84
CA ASN A 108 13.16 6.88 -18.29
C ASN A 108 12.62 8.22 -18.87
N PRO A 109 13.53 9.13 -19.29
CA PRO A 109 13.15 10.44 -19.81
C PRO A 109 12.24 10.41 -21.05
N ASP A 110 12.35 9.36 -21.86
CA ASP A 110 11.59 9.18 -23.10
C ASP A 110 10.18 8.58 -22.88
N LEU A 111 9.78 8.38 -21.62
CA LEU A 111 8.44 7.89 -21.30
C LEU A 111 7.38 8.94 -21.68
N ASP A 112 6.56 8.61 -22.69
CA ASP A 112 5.43 9.43 -23.08
C ASP A 112 4.34 9.45 -21.99
N ILE A 113 4.12 10.64 -21.44
CA ILE A 113 3.07 10.95 -20.47
C ILE A 113 2.31 12.22 -20.88
N ASP A 114 2.44 12.67 -22.13
CA ASP A 114 1.91 13.97 -22.58
C ASP A 114 0.37 14.02 -22.52
N LYS A 115 -0.29 12.87 -22.60
CA LYS A 115 -1.73 12.72 -22.39
C LYS A 115 -2.22 13.11 -20.98
N PHE A 116 -1.32 13.19 -20.00
CA PHE A 116 -1.64 13.64 -18.64
C PHE A 116 -1.30 15.11 -18.40
N LYS A 117 -0.87 15.83 -19.45
CA LYS A 117 -0.52 17.24 -19.36
C LYS A 117 -1.78 18.07 -19.06
N PRO A 118 -1.75 18.97 -18.06
CA PRO A 118 -2.83 19.91 -17.81
C PRO A 118 -3.05 20.84 -19.01
N ASP A 119 -4.16 21.58 -18.99
CA ASP A 119 -4.42 22.59 -20.01
C ASP A 119 -3.33 23.68 -20.03
N ALA A 120 -3.16 24.31 -21.19
CA ALA A 120 -2.08 25.28 -21.39
C ALA A 120 -2.24 26.53 -20.51
N GLU A 121 -3.46 26.97 -20.24
CA GLU A 121 -3.71 28.15 -19.41
C GLU A 121 -3.33 27.90 -17.95
N GLN A 122 -3.73 26.75 -17.42
CA GLN A 122 -3.41 26.28 -16.09
C GLN A 122 -1.90 26.04 -15.94
N LEU A 123 -1.25 25.44 -16.94
CA LEU A 123 0.18 25.22 -16.92
C LEU A 123 0.97 26.54 -16.87
N GLU A 124 0.54 27.55 -17.64
CA GLU A 124 1.17 28.87 -17.62
C GLU A 124 0.93 29.62 -16.31
N LYS A 125 -0.28 29.53 -15.71
CA LYS A 125 -0.53 30.08 -14.36
C LYS A 125 0.43 29.49 -13.33
N ILE A 126 0.62 28.17 -13.36
CA ILE A 126 1.51 27.47 -12.43
C ILE A 126 2.99 27.82 -12.72
N ARG A 127 3.39 27.91 -13.99
CA ARG A 127 4.73 28.37 -14.37
C ARG A 127 5.06 29.74 -13.78
N ASN A 128 4.15 30.71 -13.95
CA ASN A 128 4.30 32.06 -13.40
C ASN A 128 4.39 32.06 -11.87
N ALA A 129 3.58 31.24 -11.20
CA ALA A 129 3.64 31.08 -9.74
C ALA A 129 4.99 30.49 -9.28
N VAL A 130 5.51 29.49 -9.99
CA VAL A 130 6.82 28.89 -9.70
C VAL A 130 7.95 29.91 -9.88
N GLU A 131 7.91 30.72 -10.94
CA GLU A 131 8.89 31.78 -11.17
C GLU A 131 8.82 32.90 -10.13
N LEU A 132 7.61 33.26 -9.68
CA LEU A 132 7.41 34.23 -8.60
C LEU A 132 8.01 33.72 -7.29
N VAL A 133 7.81 32.45 -6.95
CA VAL A 133 8.41 31.85 -5.73
C VAL A 133 9.95 31.78 -5.86
N LYS A 134 10.48 31.37 -7.02
CA LYS A 134 11.93 31.35 -7.26
C LYS A 134 12.57 32.75 -7.12
N SER A 135 11.92 33.78 -7.64
CA SER A 135 12.44 35.15 -7.61
C SER A 135 12.49 35.76 -6.22
N ARG A 136 11.60 35.35 -5.30
CA ARG A 136 11.64 35.76 -3.89
C ARG A 136 12.86 35.19 -3.15
N SER A 137 13.38 34.03 -3.58
CA SER A 137 14.58 33.39 -3.02
C SER A 137 14.54 33.20 -1.50
N ASP A 138 13.34 33.00 -0.95
CA ASP A 138 13.13 32.76 0.47
C ASP A 138 13.52 31.32 0.83
N LYS A 139 14.42 31.16 1.81
CA LYS A 139 14.90 29.83 2.25
C LYS A 139 13.77 28.93 2.77
N GLU A 140 12.68 29.52 3.27
CA GLU A 140 11.54 28.77 3.80
C GLU A 140 10.70 28.10 2.70
N ASP A 141 10.79 28.57 1.46
CA ASP A 141 10.04 28.04 0.33
C ASP A 141 10.63 26.74 -0.23
N PHE A 142 11.84 26.40 0.20
CA PHE A 142 12.55 25.19 -0.20
C PHE A 142 12.59 24.18 0.94
N THR A 143 12.63 22.91 0.57
CA THR A 143 12.94 21.80 1.47
C THR A 143 14.43 21.79 1.81
N GLU A 144 14.81 21.06 2.85
CA GLU A 144 16.22 20.86 3.22
C GLU A 144 17.04 20.23 2.08
N SER A 145 16.39 19.49 1.19
CA SER A 145 16.99 18.88 -0.01
C SER A 145 17.10 19.85 -1.20
N GLY A 146 16.60 21.08 -1.08
CA GLY A 146 16.63 22.10 -2.14
C GLY A 146 15.45 22.04 -3.11
N ASP A 147 14.52 21.09 -2.96
CA ASP A 147 13.29 21.03 -3.76
C ASP A 147 12.30 22.10 -3.29
N MET A 148 11.61 22.75 -4.23
CA MET A 148 10.56 23.74 -3.93
C MET A 148 9.35 23.08 -3.27
N LYS A 149 8.82 23.68 -2.20
CA LYS A 149 7.61 23.23 -1.53
C LYS A 149 6.38 23.57 -2.38
N LEU A 150 5.30 22.80 -2.22
CA LEU A 150 4.03 23.10 -2.91
C LEU A 150 3.27 24.27 -2.27
N SER A 151 3.41 24.49 -0.96
CA SER A 151 2.67 25.54 -0.23
C SER A 151 2.93 26.97 -0.75
N PRO A 152 4.18 27.38 -1.04
CA PRO A 152 4.45 28.69 -1.64
C PRO A 152 3.79 28.87 -3.01
N ILE A 153 3.80 27.82 -3.85
CA ILE A 153 3.15 27.84 -5.17
C ILE A 153 1.64 27.97 -5.02
N PHE A 154 1.04 27.17 -4.12
CA PHE A 154 -0.38 27.23 -3.80
C PHE A 154 -0.81 28.63 -3.32
N ASN A 155 -0.01 29.25 -2.45
CA ASN A 155 -0.25 30.61 -1.97
C ASN A 155 -0.10 31.65 -3.08
N ALA A 156 0.90 31.50 -3.97
CA ALA A 156 1.08 32.38 -5.13
C ALA A 156 -0.09 32.29 -6.13
N LEU A 157 -0.79 31.15 -6.16
CA LEU A 157 -2.02 30.92 -6.93
C LEU A 157 -3.29 31.31 -6.16
N ASN A 158 -3.18 31.98 -5.02
CA ASN A 158 -4.30 32.35 -4.13
C ASN A 158 -5.19 31.16 -3.72
N GLY A 159 -4.66 29.94 -3.78
CA GLY A 159 -5.40 28.71 -3.49
C GLY A 159 -6.46 28.31 -4.52
N GLU A 160 -6.45 28.89 -5.73
CA GLU A 160 -7.40 28.56 -6.79
C GLU A 160 -7.19 27.16 -7.37
N ILE A 161 -5.94 26.68 -7.39
CA ILE A 161 -5.56 25.38 -7.94
C ILE A 161 -5.17 24.43 -6.80
N PRO A 162 -5.76 23.23 -6.70
CA PRO A 162 -5.46 22.28 -5.64
C PRO A 162 -4.06 21.68 -5.77
N TYR A 163 -3.51 21.22 -4.64
CA TYR A 163 -2.16 20.65 -4.56
C TYR A 163 -1.88 19.51 -5.54
N ASP A 164 -2.87 18.64 -5.78
CA ASP A 164 -2.72 17.51 -6.70
C ASP A 164 -2.50 17.99 -8.14
N GLU A 165 -3.24 19.00 -8.59
CA GLU A 165 -3.10 19.58 -9.93
C GLU A 165 -1.78 20.33 -10.10
N ILE A 166 -1.36 21.10 -9.08
CA ILE A 166 -0.04 21.75 -9.07
C ILE A 166 1.06 20.70 -9.24
N LYS A 167 0.97 19.59 -8.50
CA LYS A 167 1.97 18.52 -8.53
C LYS A 167 2.05 17.81 -9.88
N VAL A 168 0.92 17.67 -10.57
CA VAL A 168 0.87 17.11 -11.93
C VAL A 168 1.50 18.08 -12.93
N ALA A 169 1.17 19.37 -12.85
CA ALA A 169 1.73 20.38 -13.74
C ALA A 169 3.27 20.48 -13.63
N LEU A 170 3.81 20.36 -12.42
CA LEU A 170 5.26 20.35 -12.17
C LEU A 170 6.00 19.19 -12.87
N LEU A 171 5.32 18.15 -13.38
CA LEU A 171 5.94 17.09 -14.19
C LEU A 171 6.31 17.53 -15.61
N PHE A 172 5.78 18.68 -16.04
CA PHE A 172 5.87 19.20 -17.41
C PHE A 172 6.58 20.56 -17.49
N LEU A 173 7.12 21.05 -16.36
CA LEU A 173 7.88 22.29 -16.23
C LEU A 173 9.37 21.99 -16.03
#